data_AF-A0A7J3V2Y7-F1
#
_entry.id   AF-A0A7J3V2Y7-F1
#
_cell.length_a   1.000
_cell.length_b   1.000
_cell.length_c   1.000
_cell.angle_alpha   90.00
_cell.angle_beta   90.00
_cell.angle_gamma   90.00
#
_symmetry.space_group_name_H-M   'P 1'
#
loop_
_entity.id
_entity.type
_entity.pdbx_description
1 polymer ?
#
loop_
_entity_poly.entity_id
_entity_poly.type
_entity_poly.pdbx_seq_one_letter_code
_entity_poly.pdbx_strand_id
1 'polypeptide(L)'
;MIQTFNALFVNRVDCYCIQTKSGYVKVDVPLTSEVLQSHLRGELTVGSYQLDLNCMVKWLCFDFDPEHLADPKQTVEKLLAVLFEEKEERDKDGSLVKRPRVWRSSVLLEASRFPDPSYHVWVLFSLPVHAKVARWLGLRCLELAGLSPKEVEVFPKQTELTKDRPYGNFVKLPLGFHQVEKKWSRLLDPETFEPLPNEALLNCWGISFSEVDMAKITSFEDKRHVQASLTLPANYKPLKSRDQEQVVKFLVKYWRKGYRNKLELAFLGFCIKKGVSYESAMQIIERVCDLTNDEEKTARLKLVDYHYNNRRSLGAELAGVSWIREVVKEAYSE
;
A
#
# COMPACT_ATOMS: atom_id res chain seq x y z
N MET A 1 -10.19 -25.95 -15.62
CA MET A 1 -9.39 -24.74 -15.86
C MET A 1 -10.26 -23.51 -16.17
N ILE A 2 -11.00 -23.47 -17.29
CA ILE A 2 -11.79 -22.27 -17.67
C ILE A 2 -12.84 -21.85 -16.62
N GLN A 3 -13.52 -22.81 -15.99
CA GLN A 3 -14.50 -22.53 -14.93
C GLN A 3 -13.85 -21.86 -13.72
N THR A 4 -12.70 -22.39 -13.26
CA THR A 4 -11.92 -21.81 -12.16
C THR A 4 -11.39 -20.43 -12.53
N PHE A 5 -10.86 -20.26 -13.74
CA PHE A 5 -10.39 -18.97 -14.24
C PHE A 5 -11.50 -17.91 -14.24
N ASN A 6 -12.68 -18.26 -14.74
CA ASN A 6 -13.87 -17.40 -14.72
C ASN A 6 -14.26 -17.07 -13.27
N ALA A 7 -14.35 -18.07 -12.40
CA ALA A 7 -14.72 -17.89 -11.00
C ALA A 7 -13.79 -16.91 -10.27
N LEU A 8 -12.48 -17.03 -10.49
CA LEU A 8 -11.44 -16.23 -9.84
C LEU A 8 -11.38 -14.79 -10.36
N PHE A 9 -11.39 -14.59 -11.69
CA PHE A 9 -10.99 -13.29 -12.27
C PHE A 9 -12.14 -12.47 -12.88
N VAL A 10 -13.23 -13.10 -13.27
CA VAL A 10 -14.36 -12.39 -13.89
C VAL A 10 -15.32 -11.94 -12.80
N ASN A 11 -15.35 -10.63 -12.58
CA ASN A 11 -16.30 -10.03 -11.65
C ASN A 11 -17.48 -9.39 -12.38
N ARG A 12 -17.19 -8.51 -13.34
CA ARG A 12 -18.19 -7.89 -14.20
C ARG A 12 -18.37 -8.70 -15.49
N VAL A 13 -19.61 -9.11 -15.78
CA VAL A 13 -19.93 -10.06 -16.85
C VAL A 13 -20.61 -9.44 -18.06
N ASP A 14 -21.15 -8.22 -17.95
CA ASP A 14 -21.91 -7.53 -18.99
C ASP A 14 -21.02 -6.85 -20.05
N CYS A 15 -19.72 -6.70 -19.77
CA CYS A 15 -18.76 -6.07 -20.68
C CYS A 15 -17.32 -6.48 -20.35
N TYR A 16 -16.41 -6.23 -21.29
CA TYR A 16 -14.97 -6.43 -21.11
C TYR A 16 -14.15 -5.48 -21.99
N CYS A 17 -12.82 -5.47 -21.84
CA CYS A 17 -11.93 -4.76 -22.74
C CYS A 17 -11.15 -5.74 -23.62
N ILE A 18 -10.83 -5.37 -24.85
CA ILE A 18 -9.87 -6.08 -25.69
C ILE A 18 -8.67 -5.21 -26.01
N GLN A 19 -7.48 -5.82 -26.06
CA GLN A 19 -6.29 -5.16 -26.56
C GLN A 19 -6.30 -5.08 -28.08
N THR A 20 -6.08 -3.88 -28.59
CA THR A 20 -5.84 -3.57 -30.00
C THR A 20 -4.42 -3.02 -30.17
N LYS A 21 -4.02 -2.73 -31.40
CA LYS A 21 -2.72 -2.08 -31.68
C LYS A 21 -2.61 -0.67 -31.07
N SER A 22 -3.74 -0.02 -30.78
CA SER A 22 -3.82 1.36 -30.28
C SER A 22 -4.16 1.44 -28.79
N GLY A 23 -4.11 0.32 -28.07
CA GLY A 23 -4.50 0.22 -26.66
C GLY A 23 -5.78 -0.60 -26.46
N TYR A 24 -6.48 -0.38 -25.36
CA TYR A 24 -7.65 -1.17 -24.99
C TYR A 24 -8.96 -0.50 -25.38
N VAL A 25 -9.90 -1.29 -25.91
CA VAL A 25 -11.24 -0.84 -26.30
C VAL A 25 -12.29 -1.66 -25.54
N LYS A 26 -13.30 -0.98 -24.99
CA LYS A 26 -14.45 -1.64 -24.35
C LYS A 26 -15.29 -2.35 -25.41
N VAL A 27 -15.69 -3.57 -25.10
CA VAL A 27 -16.71 -4.34 -25.82
C VAL A 27 -17.95 -4.44 -24.92
N ASP A 28 -19.07 -3.89 -25.40
CA ASP A 28 -20.33 -3.78 -24.66
C ASP A 28 -21.22 -5.00 -24.88
N VAL A 29 -20.64 -6.19 -24.68
CA VAL A 29 -21.32 -7.49 -24.77
C VAL A 29 -20.82 -8.40 -23.65
N PRO A 30 -21.58 -9.45 -23.30
CA PRO A 30 -21.19 -10.33 -22.21
C PRO A 30 -19.82 -10.98 -22.37
N LEU A 31 -19.06 -11.06 -21.28
CA LEU A 31 -17.79 -11.80 -21.23
C LEU A 31 -18.07 -13.29 -21.09
N THR A 32 -18.09 -14.01 -22.21
CA THR A 32 -18.43 -15.44 -22.25
C THR A 32 -17.23 -16.36 -22.05
N SER A 33 -17.50 -17.65 -21.80
CA SER A 33 -16.45 -18.67 -21.70
C SER A 33 -15.63 -18.80 -22.99
N GLU A 34 -16.26 -18.61 -24.15
CA GLU A 34 -15.59 -18.66 -25.46
C GLU A 34 -14.57 -17.51 -25.59
N VAL A 35 -14.94 -16.30 -25.17
CA VAL A 35 -14.04 -15.14 -25.14
C VAL A 35 -12.84 -15.39 -24.21
N LEU A 36 -13.09 -15.96 -23.04
CA LEU A 36 -12.03 -16.35 -22.10
C LEU A 36 -11.13 -17.45 -22.67
N GLN A 37 -11.67 -18.41 -23.42
CA GLN A 37 -10.84 -19.42 -24.08
C GLN A 37 -9.98 -18.79 -25.18
N SER A 38 -10.51 -17.88 -25.99
CA SER A 38 -9.72 -17.13 -26.99
C SER A 38 -8.61 -16.31 -26.34
N HIS A 39 -8.85 -15.76 -25.13
CA HIS A 39 -7.82 -15.12 -24.33
C HIS A 39 -6.66 -16.06 -23.98
N LEU A 40 -7.00 -17.24 -23.46
CA LEU A 40 -6.03 -18.25 -23.01
C LEU A 40 -5.28 -18.91 -24.19
N ARG A 41 -5.88 -18.93 -25.38
CA ARG A 41 -5.22 -19.34 -26.64
C ARG A 41 -4.38 -18.23 -27.27
N GLY A 42 -4.44 -17.00 -26.75
CA GLY A 42 -3.70 -15.85 -27.26
C GLY A 42 -4.28 -15.23 -28.54
N GLU A 43 -5.46 -15.67 -28.97
CA GLU A 43 -6.18 -15.14 -30.15
C GLU A 43 -6.62 -13.69 -29.93
N LEU A 44 -6.96 -13.35 -28.68
CA LEU A 44 -7.31 -12.00 -28.24
C LEU A 44 -6.79 -11.78 -26.81
N THR A 45 -6.81 -10.54 -26.34
CA THR A 45 -6.33 -10.20 -24.98
C THR A 45 -7.39 -9.44 -24.25
N VAL A 46 -7.95 -10.04 -23.20
CA VAL A 46 -9.08 -9.49 -22.45
C VAL A 46 -8.59 -8.74 -21.23
N GLY A 47 -9.21 -7.61 -20.95
CA GLY A 47 -9.24 -6.97 -19.64
C GLY A 47 -10.59 -7.15 -18.97
N SER A 48 -10.59 -7.50 -17.69
CA SER A 48 -11.80 -7.67 -16.88
C SER A 48 -12.01 -6.46 -15.98
N TYR A 49 -13.21 -5.89 -15.98
CA TYR A 49 -13.57 -4.79 -15.10
C TYR A 49 -13.70 -5.29 -13.65
N GLN A 50 -13.15 -4.50 -12.73
CA GLN A 50 -13.02 -4.89 -11.33
C GLN A 50 -14.32 -4.86 -10.56
N LEU A 51 -15.08 -3.78 -10.69
CA LEU A 51 -16.29 -3.54 -9.91
C LEU A 51 -17.48 -4.13 -10.65
N ASP A 52 -18.33 -4.85 -9.93
CA ASP A 52 -19.68 -5.14 -10.39
C ASP A 52 -20.60 -3.93 -10.19
N LEU A 53 -21.88 -4.06 -10.54
CA LEU A 53 -22.87 -2.99 -10.38
C LEU A 53 -23.12 -2.59 -8.92
N ASN A 54 -22.75 -3.45 -7.97
CA ASN A 54 -22.87 -3.21 -6.53
C ASN A 54 -21.56 -2.71 -5.89
N CYS A 55 -20.55 -2.37 -6.71
CA CYS A 55 -19.21 -1.97 -6.28
C CYS A 55 -18.52 -3.04 -5.42
N MET A 56 -18.80 -4.32 -5.68
CA MET A 56 -18.12 -5.47 -5.11
C MET A 56 -16.98 -5.91 -6.03
N VAL A 57 -15.95 -6.55 -5.48
CA VAL A 57 -14.78 -7.06 -6.20
C VAL A 57 -14.40 -8.46 -5.73
N LYS A 58 -13.91 -9.29 -6.65
CA LYS A 58 -13.41 -10.66 -6.37
C LYS A 58 -11.92 -10.74 -6.06
N TRP A 59 -11.20 -9.67 -6.33
CA TRP A 59 -9.76 -9.64 -6.17
C TRP A 59 -9.26 -8.22 -5.93
N LEU A 60 -8.12 -8.15 -5.26
CA LEU A 60 -7.24 -6.99 -5.15
C LEU A 60 -6.02 -7.29 -6.04
N CYS A 61 -5.59 -6.33 -6.85
CA CYS A 61 -4.41 -6.48 -7.69
C CYS A 61 -3.43 -5.34 -7.45
N PHE A 62 -2.15 -5.68 -7.29
CA PHE A 62 -1.04 -4.74 -7.28
C PHE A 62 -0.31 -4.85 -8.62
N ASP A 63 -0.19 -3.75 -9.34
CA ASP A 63 0.49 -3.69 -10.63
C ASP A 63 1.86 -3.02 -10.48
N PHE A 64 2.90 -3.74 -10.86
CA PHE A 64 4.30 -3.37 -10.76
C PHE A 64 4.85 -3.13 -12.17
N ASP A 65 4.74 -1.88 -12.62
CA ASP A 65 5.25 -1.48 -13.93
C ASP A 65 6.75 -1.16 -13.86
N PRO A 66 7.61 -1.82 -14.67
CA PRO A 66 9.03 -1.49 -14.76
C PRO A 66 9.32 -0.04 -15.17
N GLU A 67 8.37 0.67 -15.80
CA GLU A 67 8.54 2.09 -16.13
C GLU A 67 8.50 3.01 -14.89
N HIS A 68 7.97 2.53 -13.77
CA HIS A 68 7.82 3.29 -12.52
C HIS A 68 8.74 2.81 -11.40
N LEU A 69 9.44 1.69 -11.60
CA LEU A 69 10.19 0.99 -10.56
C LEU A 69 11.63 0.71 -11.01
N ALA A 70 12.59 1.09 -10.18
CA ALA A 70 14.00 0.80 -10.43
C ALA A 70 14.33 -0.70 -10.34
N ASP A 71 13.67 -1.41 -9.42
CA ASP A 71 13.78 -2.86 -9.23
C ASP A 71 12.38 -3.44 -8.94
N PRO A 72 11.64 -3.84 -10.00
CA PRO A 72 10.29 -4.37 -9.83
C PRO A 72 10.26 -5.67 -9.00
N LYS A 73 11.27 -6.55 -9.18
CA LYS A 73 11.34 -7.83 -8.46
C LYS A 73 11.50 -7.60 -6.96
N GLN A 74 12.46 -6.77 -6.55
CA GLN A 74 12.64 -6.44 -5.13
C GLN A 74 11.40 -5.76 -4.53
N THR A 75 10.69 -4.95 -5.32
CA THR A 75 9.47 -4.28 -4.88
C THR A 75 8.34 -5.30 -4.63
N VAL A 76 8.20 -6.31 -5.50
CA VAL A 76 7.28 -7.44 -5.30
C VAL A 76 7.66 -8.24 -4.06
N GLU A 77 8.94 -8.55 -3.86
CA GLU A 77 9.43 -9.30 -2.69
C GLU A 77 9.06 -8.60 -1.37
N LYS A 78 9.18 -7.26 -1.30
CA LYS A 78 8.75 -6.48 -0.12
C LYS A 78 7.25 -6.63 0.16
N LEU A 79 6.42 -6.58 -0.88
CA LEU A 79 4.98 -6.78 -0.72
C LEU A 79 4.67 -8.21 -0.27
N LEU A 80 5.27 -9.22 -0.90
CA LEU A 80 5.06 -10.63 -0.57
C LEU A 80 5.49 -10.94 0.87
N ALA A 81 6.59 -10.35 1.34
CA ALA A 81 7.04 -10.47 2.73
C ALA A 81 5.98 -9.95 3.72
N VAL A 82 5.30 -8.84 3.41
CA VAL A 82 4.18 -8.34 4.23
C VAL A 82 2.98 -9.26 4.15
N LEU A 83 2.59 -9.71 2.94
CA LEU A 83 1.43 -10.59 2.77
C LEU A 83 1.61 -11.92 3.51
N PHE A 84 2.81 -12.48 3.50
CA PHE A 84 3.14 -13.77 4.12
C PHE A 84 3.74 -13.65 5.52
N GLU A 85 3.81 -12.45 6.09
CA GLU A 85 4.27 -12.25 7.48
C GLU A 85 3.37 -13.06 8.42
N GLU A 86 3.99 -14.00 9.16
CA GLU A 86 3.30 -14.81 10.15
C GLU A 86 3.27 -14.10 11.50
N LYS A 87 2.09 -14.12 12.14
CA LYS A 87 1.90 -13.60 13.49
C LYS A 87 1.39 -14.69 14.41
N GLU A 88 1.88 -14.65 15.64
CA GLU A 88 1.36 -15.48 16.72
C GLU A 88 0.06 -14.88 17.24
N GLU A 89 -0.98 -15.68 17.18
CA GLU A 89 -2.33 -15.33 17.60
C GLU A 89 -2.87 -16.43 18.51
N ARG A 90 -3.79 -16.09 19.41
CA ARG A 90 -4.52 -17.10 20.20
C ARG A 90 -5.73 -17.57 19.42
N ASP A 91 -5.86 -18.87 19.22
CA ASP A 91 -7.06 -19.45 18.64
C ASP A 91 -8.21 -19.47 19.65
N LYS A 92 -9.41 -19.85 19.21
CA LYS A 92 -10.62 -19.90 20.04
C LYS A 92 -10.48 -20.81 21.27
N ASP A 93 -9.61 -21.82 21.21
CA ASP A 93 -9.31 -22.74 22.31
C ASP A 93 -8.16 -22.26 23.22
N GLY A 94 -7.58 -21.10 22.94
CA GLY A 94 -6.48 -20.49 23.68
C GLY A 94 -5.08 -20.94 23.25
N SER A 95 -4.97 -21.87 22.29
CA SER A 95 -3.70 -22.31 21.72
C SER A 95 -3.01 -21.19 20.93
N LEU A 96 -1.68 -21.17 20.96
CA LEU A 96 -0.89 -20.24 20.14
C LEU A 96 -0.73 -20.83 18.74
N VAL A 97 -1.23 -20.10 17.75
CA VAL A 97 -1.15 -20.47 16.34
C VAL A 97 -0.45 -19.36 15.57
N LYS A 98 0.44 -19.75 14.64
CA LYS A 98 1.01 -18.82 13.67
C LYS A 98 0.11 -18.77 12.45
N ARG A 99 -0.33 -17.57 12.08
CA ARG A 99 -1.14 -17.36 10.88
C ARG A 99 -0.50 -16.26 10.01
N PRO A 100 -0.40 -16.47 8.68
CA PRO A 100 0.04 -15.41 7.80
C PRO A 100 -1.04 -14.33 7.72
N ARG A 101 -0.65 -13.09 7.40
CA ARG A 101 -1.64 -12.03 7.12
C ARG A 101 -2.57 -12.38 5.97
N VAL A 102 -2.01 -13.01 4.92
CA VAL A 102 -2.74 -13.55 3.78
C VAL A 102 -2.17 -14.93 3.46
N TRP A 103 -3.06 -15.91 3.33
CA TRP A 103 -2.67 -17.27 2.98
C TRP A 103 -2.04 -17.32 1.58
N ARG A 104 -0.94 -18.05 1.43
CA ARG A 104 -0.24 -18.22 0.14
C ARG A 104 -1.17 -18.71 -0.97
N SER A 105 -2.11 -19.60 -0.65
CA SER A 105 -3.11 -20.09 -1.60
C SER A 105 -4.07 -19.01 -2.14
N SER A 106 -4.14 -17.86 -1.48
CA SER A 106 -4.97 -16.72 -1.90
C SER A 106 -4.18 -15.67 -2.66
N VAL A 107 -2.88 -15.86 -2.86
CA VAL A 107 -2.00 -14.93 -3.56
C VAL A 107 -1.50 -15.57 -4.85
N LEU A 108 -1.64 -14.86 -5.96
CA LEU A 108 -1.08 -15.24 -7.26
C LEU A 108 -0.08 -14.19 -7.72
N LEU A 109 1.15 -14.63 -8.01
CA LEU A 109 2.14 -13.82 -8.70
C LEU A 109 2.07 -14.11 -10.20
N GLU A 110 1.93 -13.07 -11.00
CA GLU A 110 1.89 -13.14 -12.46
C GLU A 110 3.00 -12.25 -13.03
N ALA A 111 3.84 -12.78 -13.92
CA ALA A 111 4.55 -11.95 -14.88
C ALA A 111 3.57 -11.55 -15.98
N SER A 112 3.15 -10.29 -16.01
CA SER A 112 2.14 -9.82 -16.95
C SER A 112 2.65 -9.76 -18.40
N ARG A 113 3.98 -9.73 -18.58
CA ARG A 113 4.74 -9.78 -19.84
C ARG A 113 6.05 -10.58 -19.69
N PHE A 114 6.01 -11.91 -19.60
CA PHE A 114 7.24 -12.69 -19.39
C PHE A 114 8.17 -12.67 -20.63
N PRO A 115 9.51 -12.52 -20.47
CA PRO A 115 10.29 -12.47 -19.23
C PRO A 115 10.59 -11.05 -18.69
N ASP A 116 9.83 -10.03 -19.08
CA ASP A 116 10.04 -8.67 -18.57
C ASP A 116 9.74 -8.61 -17.06
N PRO A 117 10.40 -7.71 -16.32
CA PRO A 117 10.15 -7.50 -14.90
C PRO A 117 8.87 -6.67 -14.68
N SER A 118 7.74 -7.18 -15.18
CA SER A 118 6.41 -6.59 -15.16
C SER A 118 5.48 -7.56 -14.46
N TYR A 119 4.99 -7.20 -13.27
CA TYR A 119 4.33 -8.14 -12.38
C TYR A 119 2.94 -7.67 -11.95
N HIS A 120 2.03 -8.61 -11.80
CA HIS A 120 0.81 -8.43 -11.02
C HIS A 120 0.85 -9.35 -9.80
N VAL A 121 0.50 -8.82 -8.63
CA VAL A 121 0.20 -9.63 -7.44
C VAL A 121 -1.29 -9.56 -7.17
N TRP A 122 -1.96 -10.70 -7.29
CA TRP A 122 -3.40 -10.83 -7.07
C TRP A 122 -3.66 -11.40 -5.68
N VAL A 123 -4.56 -10.78 -4.93
CA VAL A 123 -5.14 -11.33 -3.69
C VAL A 123 -6.60 -11.66 -3.97
N LEU A 124 -6.95 -12.93 -3.89
CA LEU A 124 -8.25 -13.47 -4.26
C LEU A 124 -9.20 -13.47 -3.07
N PHE A 125 -10.48 -13.20 -3.30
CA PHE A 125 -11.54 -13.30 -2.29
C PHE A 125 -12.48 -14.46 -2.60
N SER A 126 -12.83 -15.29 -1.62
CA SER A 126 -13.76 -16.42 -1.83
C SER A 126 -15.19 -15.93 -2.07
N LEU A 127 -15.54 -14.81 -1.43
CA LEU A 127 -16.78 -14.08 -1.64
C LEU A 127 -16.40 -12.66 -2.06
N PRO A 128 -17.13 -12.05 -3.03
CA PRO A 128 -16.90 -10.66 -3.37
C PRO A 128 -16.97 -9.76 -2.14
N VAL A 129 -16.08 -8.78 -2.05
CA VAL A 129 -16.04 -7.78 -0.97
C VAL A 129 -16.28 -6.40 -1.55
N HIS A 130 -16.73 -5.44 -0.74
CA HIS A 130 -16.82 -4.05 -1.20
C HIS A 130 -15.47 -3.53 -1.70
N ALA A 131 -15.47 -2.81 -2.82
CA ALA A 131 -14.26 -2.23 -3.42
C ALA A 131 -13.49 -1.36 -2.42
N LYS A 132 -14.20 -0.70 -1.50
CA LYS A 132 -13.62 0.04 -0.37
C LYS A 132 -12.75 -0.84 0.53
N VAL A 133 -13.23 -2.02 0.90
CA VAL A 133 -12.49 -2.98 1.74
C VAL A 133 -11.23 -3.45 1.03
N ALA A 134 -11.35 -3.89 -0.22
CA ALA A 134 -10.21 -4.35 -1.02
C ALA A 134 -9.15 -3.25 -1.22
N ARG A 135 -9.59 -2.03 -1.54
CA ARG A 135 -8.70 -0.89 -1.73
C ARG A 135 -8.01 -0.47 -0.44
N TRP A 136 -8.72 -0.46 0.68
CA TRP A 136 -8.13 -0.19 2.00
C TRP A 136 -7.06 -1.23 2.35
N LEU A 137 -7.36 -2.51 2.14
CA LEU A 137 -6.41 -3.60 2.37
C LEU A 137 -5.14 -3.42 1.52
N GLY A 138 -5.32 -3.14 0.23
CA GLY A 138 -4.20 -2.90 -0.69
C GLY A 138 -3.30 -1.75 -0.25
N LEU A 139 -3.89 -0.60 0.08
CA LEU A 139 -3.13 0.54 0.57
C LEU A 139 -2.42 0.25 1.90
N ARG A 140 -3.05 -0.51 2.81
CA ARG A 140 -2.43 -0.89 4.07
C ARG A 140 -1.26 -1.85 3.87
N CYS A 141 -1.34 -2.77 2.91
CA CYS A 141 -0.22 -3.64 2.54
C CYS A 141 0.96 -2.83 1.98
N LEU A 142 0.70 -1.86 1.09
CA LEU A 142 1.76 -0.97 0.58
C LEU A 142 2.42 -0.17 1.71
N GLU A 143 1.62 0.42 2.60
CA GLU A 143 2.13 1.18 3.74
C GLU A 143 3.06 0.34 4.62
N LEU A 144 2.65 -0.89 4.96
CA LEU A 144 3.46 -1.82 5.75
C LEU A 144 4.74 -2.27 5.00
N ALA A 145 4.70 -2.33 3.67
CA ALA A 145 5.85 -2.67 2.85
C ALA A 145 6.79 -1.47 2.62
N GLY A 146 6.42 -0.27 3.11
CA GLY A 146 7.15 0.97 2.83
C GLY A 146 7.08 1.39 1.36
N LEU A 147 6.02 1.01 0.65
CA LEU A 147 5.82 1.25 -0.78
C LEU A 147 4.80 2.36 -1.03
N SER A 148 5.01 3.13 -2.09
CA SER A 148 4.10 4.22 -2.47
C SER A 148 3.04 3.75 -3.47
N PRO A 149 1.76 4.15 -3.32
CA PRO A 149 0.73 3.94 -4.34
C PRO A 149 0.95 4.78 -5.62
N LYS A 150 2.00 5.60 -5.67
CA LYS A 150 2.47 6.25 -6.90
C LYS A 150 3.45 5.39 -7.71
N GLU A 151 4.07 4.42 -7.05
CA GLU A 151 5.06 3.50 -7.63
C GLU A 151 4.41 2.16 -7.98
N VAL A 152 3.50 1.68 -7.12
CA VAL A 152 2.74 0.45 -7.32
C VAL A 152 1.26 0.79 -7.40
N GLU A 153 0.62 0.52 -8.54
CA GLU A 153 -0.80 0.79 -8.69
C GLU A 153 -1.62 -0.25 -7.93
N VAL A 154 -2.67 0.20 -7.24
CA VAL A 154 -3.60 -0.66 -6.49
C VAL A 154 -4.95 -0.68 -7.17
N PHE A 155 -5.46 -1.88 -7.40
CA PHE A 155 -6.77 -2.14 -7.94
C PHE A 155 -7.64 -2.88 -6.91
N PRO A 156 -8.84 -2.37 -6.57
CA PRO A 156 -9.57 -1.37 -7.35
C PRO A 156 -9.09 0.08 -7.17
N LYS A 157 -8.98 0.81 -8.29
CA LYS A 157 -8.55 2.22 -8.29
C LYS A 157 -9.58 3.16 -7.63
N GLN A 158 -10.87 2.83 -7.74
CA GLN A 158 -11.96 3.55 -7.10
C GLN A 158 -12.88 2.60 -6.33
N THR A 159 -13.63 3.15 -5.37
CA THR A 159 -14.50 2.41 -4.46
C THR A 159 -15.96 2.38 -4.92
N GLU A 160 -16.34 3.25 -5.86
CA GLU A 160 -17.72 3.45 -6.32
C GLU A 160 -17.74 3.61 -7.85
N LEU A 161 -18.83 3.20 -8.49
CA LEU A 161 -19.11 3.56 -9.87
C LEU A 161 -19.74 4.96 -9.92
N THR A 162 -19.31 5.78 -10.87
CA THR A 162 -19.86 7.13 -11.08
C THR A 162 -20.46 7.26 -12.47
N LYS A 163 -21.26 8.31 -12.71
CA LYS A 163 -21.81 8.60 -14.04
C LYS A 163 -20.72 8.74 -15.10
N ASP A 164 -19.58 9.31 -14.74
CA ASP A 164 -18.43 9.52 -15.64
C ASP A 164 -17.57 8.25 -15.80
N ARG A 165 -17.64 7.31 -14.84
CA ARG A 165 -16.93 6.02 -14.87
C ARG A 165 -17.87 4.86 -14.51
N PRO A 166 -18.87 4.57 -15.35
CA PRO A 166 -19.92 3.59 -15.03
C PRO A 166 -19.43 2.13 -15.04
N TYR A 167 -18.24 1.89 -15.62
CA TYR A 167 -17.60 0.56 -15.69
C TYR A 167 -16.42 0.42 -14.72
N GLY A 168 -15.93 1.54 -14.18
CA GLY A 168 -14.73 1.58 -13.40
C GLY A 168 -13.45 1.30 -14.21
N ASN A 169 -12.47 0.64 -13.59
CA ASN A 169 -11.20 0.27 -14.20
C ASN A 169 -11.14 -1.25 -14.45
N PHE A 170 -10.31 -1.66 -15.39
CA PHE A 170 -10.04 -3.05 -15.70
C PHE A 170 -8.56 -3.36 -15.49
N VAL A 171 -8.24 -4.64 -15.34
CA VAL A 171 -6.86 -5.17 -15.45
C VAL A 171 -6.86 -6.26 -16.53
N LYS A 172 -5.77 -6.36 -17.30
CA LYS A 172 -5.55 -7.45 -18.25
C LYS A 172 -5.65 -8.79 -17.51
N LEU A 173 -6.46 -9.71 -18.01
CA LEU A 173 -6.56 -11.05 -17.42
C LEU A 173 -5.21 -11.80 -17.52
N PRO A 174 -4.87 -12.63 -16.52
CA PRO A 174 -3.62 -13.39 -16.51
C PRO A 174 -3.64 -14.50 -17.55
N LEU A 175 -2.46 -15.05 -17.86
CA LEU A 175 -2.24 -16.14 -18.82
C LEU A 175 -2.52 -15.80 -20.29
N GLY A 176 -2.93 -14.56 -20.60
CA GLY A 176 -3.09 -14.10 -21.97
C GLY A 176 -1.78 -13.72 -22.67
N PHE A 177 -1.81 -13.79 -23.99
CA PHE A 177 -0.77 -13.22 -24.85
C PHE A 177 -0.95 -11.70 -24.96
N HIS A 178 0.11 -10.90 -24.84
CA HIS A 178 0.05 -9.46 -25.01
C HIS A 178 0.22 -9.10 -26.50
N GLN A 179 -0.78 -8.49 -27.13
CA GLN A 179 -0.81 -8.29 -28.58
C GLN A 179 0.21 -7.27 -29.10
N VAL A 180 0.61 -6.30 -28.28
CA VAL A 180 1.60 -5.28 -28.68
C VAL A 180 3.01 -5.81 -28.47
N GLU A 181 3.41 -6.03 -27.20
CA GLU A 181 4.72 -6.60 -26.84
C GLU A 181 5.01 -8.04 -27.33
N LYS A 182 4.00 -8.77 -27.82
CA LYS A 182 4.12 -10.17 -28.27
C LYS A 182 4.71 -11.12 -27.22
N LYS A 183 4.35 -10.91 -25.95
CA LYS A 183 4.82 -11.71 -24.80
C LYS A 183 3.66 -12.40 -24.08
N TRP A 184 3.90 -13.59 -23.56
CA TRP A 184 2.92 -14.31 -22.76
C TRP A 184 2.95 -13.85 -21.32
N SER A 185 1.77 -13.76 -20.71
CA SER A 185 1.66 -13.78 -19.25
C SER A 185 1.96 -15.19 -18.71
N ARG A 186 2.62 -15.25 -17.55
CA ARG A 186 2.95 -16.50 -16.85
C ARG A 186 2.65 -16.35 -15.36
N LEU A 187 2.07 -17.38 -14.75
CA LEU A 187 2.07 -17.48 -13.29
C LEU A 187 3.50 -17.79 -12.84
N LEU A 188 3.91 -17.21 -11.72
CA LEU A 188 5.23 -17.42 -11.15
C LEU A 188 5.10 -17.97 -9.72
N ASP A 189 6.11 -18.72 -9.32
CA ASP A 189 6.29 -19.10 -7.93
C ASP A 189 6.71 -17.87 -7.09
N PRO A 190 6.00 -17.54 -6.00
CA PRO A 190 6.28 -16.33 -5.21
C PRO A 190 7.66 -16.29 -4.53
N GLU A 191 8.33 -17.43 -4.37
CA GLU A 191 9.63 -17.52 -3.69
C GLU A 191 10.78 -17.50 -4.70
N THR A 192 10.64 -18.21 -5.81
CA THR A 192 11.69 -18.39 -6.82
C THR A 192 11.55 -17.46 -8.02
N PHE A 193 10.34 -16.93 -8.28
CA PHE A 193 9.96 -16.20 -9.50
C PHE A 193 10.06 -17.03 -10.78
N GLU A 194 10.17 -18.36 -10.66
CA GLU A 194 10.17 -19.26 -11.81
C GLU A 194 8.75 -19.49 -12.34
N PRO A 195 8.57 -19.68 -13.67
CA PRO A 195 7.26 -19.93 -14.24
C PRO A 195 6.61 -21.21 -13.72
N LEU A 196 5.35 -21.10 -13.31
CA LEU A 196 4.49 -22.21 -12.94
C LEU A 196 3.63 -22.67 -14.13
N PRO A 197 3.20 -23.95 -14.14
CA PRO A 197 2.18 -24.40 -15.08
C PRO A 197 0.85 -23.66 -14.85
N ASN A 198 0.06 -23.49 -15.91
CA ASN A 198 -1.22 -22.78 -15.84
C ASN A 198 -2.19 -23.43 -14.84
N GLU A 199 -2.10 -24.75 -14.66
CA GLU A 199 -2.89 -25.54 -13.72
C GLU A 199 -2.66 -25.12 -12.25
N ALA A 200 -1.60 -24.38 -11.94
CA ALA A 200 -1.36 -23.85 -10.60
C ALA A 200 -2.54 -23.01 -10.09
N LEU A 201 -3.31 -22.36 -10.98
CA LEU A 201 -4.51 -21.61 -10.61
C LEU A 201 -5.60 -22.48 -9.95
N LEU A 202 -5.59 -23.79 -10.18
CA LEU A 202 -6.57 -24.72 -9.57
C LEU A 202 -6.33 -24.91 -8.07
N ASN A 203 -5.14 -24.57 -7.58
CA ASN A 203 -4.77 -24.65 -6.17
C ASN A 203 -5.03 -23.35 -5.41
N CYS A 204 -5.64 -22.36 -6.07
CA CYS A 204 -5.91 -21.07 -5.49
C CYS A 204 -7.28 -21.02 -4.80
N TRP A 205 -7.29 -20.44 -3.62
CA TRP A 205 -8.48 -20.29 -2.78
C TRP A 205 -8.51 -18.86 -2.29
N GLY A 206 -9.63 -18.15 -2.47
CA GLY A 206 -9.72 -16.78 -1.97
C GLY A 206 -9.81 -16.73 -0.45
N ILE A 207 -9.43 -15.60 0.15
CA ILE A 207 -9.72 -15.30 1.56
C ILE A 207 -11.15 -14.81 1.73
N SER A 208 -11.72 -14.99 2.91
CA SER A 208 -13.02 -14.44 3.27
C SER A 208 -12.91 -13.58 4.54
N PHE A 209 -13.84 -12.65 4.68
CA PHE A 209 -13.93 -11.76 5.83
C PHE A 209 -15.24 -12.02 6.58
N SER A 210 -15.21 -11.85 7.90
CA SER A 210 -16.46 -11.82 8.67
C SER A 210 -17.25 -10.55 8.33
N GLU A 211 -18.57 -10.60 8.48
CA GLU A 211 -19.42 -9.41 8.29
C GLU A 211 -19.02 -8.26 9.23
N VAL A 212 -18.59 -8.60 10.45
CA VAL A 212 -18.12 -7.63 11.45
C VAL A 212 -16.86 -6.91 10.97
N ASP A 213 -15.89 -7.64 10.41
CA ASP A 213 -14.66 -7.04 9.88
C ASP A 213 -14.95 -6.17 8.67
N MET A 214 -15.83 -6.63 7.76
CA MET A 214 -16.24 -5.84 6.60
C MET A 214 -16.95 -4.56 7.02
N ALA A 215 -17.88 -4.62 7.96
CA ALA A 215 -18.59 -3.45 8.49
C ALA A 215 -17.61 -2.45 9.15
N LYS A 216 -16.66 -2.95 9.93
CA LYS A 216 -15.62 -2.14 10.56
C LYS A 216 -14.79 -1.40 9.52
N ILE A 217 -14.29 -2.09 8.49
CA ILE A 217 -13.47 -1.45 7.44
C ILE A 217 -14.30 -0.45 6.63
N THR A 218 -15.56 -0.77 6.37
CA THR A 218 -16.46 0.09 5.60
C THR A 218 -16.81 1.38 6.36
N SER A 219 -16.84 1.33 7.71
CA SER A 219 -17.06 2.49 8.58
C SER A 219 -15.90 3.50 8.57
N PHE A 220 -14.71 3.09 8.13
CA PHE A 220 -13.59 4.02 8.04
C PHE A 220 -13.92 5.12 7.03
N GLU A 221 -13.69 6.38 7.40
CA GLU A 221 -13.87 7.48 6.47
C GLU A 221 -13.01 7.23 5.24
N ASP A 222 -13.65 7.30 4.06
CA ASP A 222 -12.90 7.38 2.81
C ASP A 222 -12.16 8.69 2.84
N LYS A 223 -10.87 8.60 3.17
CA LYS A 223 -9.94 9.69 2.99
C LYS A 223 -9.78 9.91 1.48
N ARG A 224 -10.81 10.48 0.83
CA ARG A 224 -10.88 10.77 -0.62
C ARG A 224 -9.67 11.57 -1.11
N HIS A 225 -8.94 12.21 -0.19
CA HIS A 225 -7.60 12.74 -0.42
C HIS A 225 -6.75 12.68 0.86
N VAL A 226 -6.32 11.48 1.26
CA VAL A 226 -5.07 11.37 2.05
C VAL A 226 -4.16 10.37 1.35
N GLN A 227 -3.71 10.74 0.15
CA GLN A 227 -2.26 10.79 0.03
C GLN A 227 -1.85 11.88 1.01
N ALA A 228 -1.39 11.51 2.20
CA ALA A 228 -0.35 12.31 2.80
C ALA A 228 0.84 12.14 1.85
N SER A 229 0.82 12.83 0.70
CA SER A 229 2.08 13.24 0.14
C SER A 229 2.65 14.12 1.21
N LEU A 230 3.60 13.58 1.97
CA LEU A 230 4.51 14.43 2.67
C LEU A 230 5.23 15.19 1.56
N THR A 231 4.69 16.35 1.18
CA THR A 231 5.35 17.27 0.27
C THR A 231 6.49 17.86 1.08
N LEU A 232 7.56 17.06 1.20
CA LEU A 232 8.76 17.49 1.87
C LEU A 232 9.28 18.71 1.11
N PRO A 233 9.63 19.78 1.81
CA PRO A 233 10.29 20.91 1.18
C PRO A 233 11.51 20.41 0.40
N ALA A 234 11.64 20.84 -0.85
CA ALA A 234 12.80 20.49 -1.68
C ALA A 234 14.11 20.95 -1.03
N ASN A 235 14.05 22.04 -0.27
CA ASN A 235 15.19 22.66 0.41
C ASN A 235 14.91 22.84 1.91
N TYR A 236 15.90 22.49 2.72
CA TYR A 236 15.87 22.65 4.17
C TYR A 236 16.77 23.82 4.56
N LYS A 237 16.24 24.79 5.31
CA LYS A 237 16.93 26.04 5.63
C LYS A 237 17.26 26.13 7.12
N PRO A 238 18.43 26.67 7.48
CA PRO A 238 18.74 26.97 8.87
C PRO A 238 17.74 27.98 9.45
N LEU A 239 17.32 27.75 10.70
CA LEU A 239 16.56 28.73 11.46
C LEU A 239 17.50 29.82 11.96
N LYS A 240 17.01 31.07 11.98
CA LYS A 240 17.75 32.19 12.58
C LYS A 240 17.92 31.94 14.08
N SER A 241 19.03 32.38 14.65
CA SER A 241 19.35 32.16 16.07
C SER A 241 18.23 32.60 17.02
N ARG A 242 17.59 33.76 16.74
CA ARG A 242 16.44 34.25 17.50
C ARG A 242 15.25 33.28 17.52
N ASP A 243 14.99 32.61 16.40
CA ASP A 243 13.87 31.67 16.27
C ASP A 243 14.21 30.34 16.95
N GLN A 244 15.47 29.88 16.83
CA GLN A 244 15.95 28.71 17.57
C GLN A 244 15.79 28.92 19.09
N GLU A 245 16.18 30.08 19.61
CA GLU A 245 16.03 30.39 21.04
C GLU A 245 14.57 30.37 21.52
N GLN A 246 13.63 30.86 20.71
CA GLN A 246 12.21 30.80 21.05
C GLN A 246 11.70 29.36 21.12
N VAL A 247 12.13 28.53 20.17
CA VAL A 247 11.78 27.10 20.15
C VAL A 247 12.38 26.39 21.37
N VAL A 248 13.65 26.64 21.70
CA VAL A 248 14.29 26.08 22.90
C VAL A 248 13.51 26.47 24.15
N LYS A 249 13.18 27.76 24.33
CA LYS A 249 12.38 28.23 25.48
C LYS A 249 11.03 27.52 25.58
N PHE A 250 10.38 27.28 24.44
CA PHE A 250 9.13 26.54 24.39
C PHE A 250 9.32 25.08 24.80
N LEU A 251 10.28 24.37 24.20
CA LEU A 251 10.51 22.94 24.46
C LEU A 251 10.92 22.68 25.90
N VAL A 252 11.85 23.46 26.45
CA VAL A 252 12.32 23.35 27.85
C VAL A 252 11.15 23.37 28.84
N LYS A 253 10.12 24.20 28.58
CA LYS A 253 8.93 24.30 29.46
C LYS A 253 8.18 22.97 29.60
N TYR A 254 8.21 22.12 28.56
CA TYR A 254 7.45 20.87 28.49
C TYR A 254 8.36 19.63 28.46
N TRP A 255 9.67 19.80 28.60
CA TRP A 255 10.66 18.72 28.51
C TRP A 255 10.76 17.94 29.82
N ARG A 256 9.79 17.06 30.06
CA ARG A 256 9.67 16.26 31.30
C ARG A 256 9.87 14.77 31.05
N LYS A 257 10.46 14.07 32.00
CA LYS A 257 10.61 12.60 31.95
C LYS A 257 9.24 11.94 31.77
N GLY A 258 9.15 10.95 30.89
CA GLY A 258 7.88 10.33 30.45
C GLY A 258 7.25 10.99 29.21
N TYR A 259 7.38 12.31 29.05
CA TYR A 259 6.77 13.07 27.95
C TYR A 259 7.78 13.59 26.91
N ARG A 260 9.04 13.80 27.32
CA ARG A 260 10.12 14.35 26.47
C ARG A 260 10.32 13.60 25.15
N ASN A 261 10.12 12.28 25.15
CA ASN A 261 10.22 11.47 23.93
C ASN A 261 9.11 11.76 22.91
N LYS A 262 7.87 11.83 23.37
CA LYS A 262 6.74 12.19 22.51
C LYS A 262 6.89 13.62 21.98
N LEU A 263 7.36 14.53 22.84
CA LEU A 263 7.59 15.93 22.49
C LEU A 263 8.69 16.09 21.43
N GLU A 264 9.80 15.35 21.57
CA GLU A 264 10.90 15.33 20.59
C GLU A 264 10.45 14.79 19.24
N LEU A 265 9.75 13.64 19.22
CA LEU A 265 9.20 13.07 17.98
C LEU A 265 8.27 14.04 17.25
N ALA A 266 7.39 14.72 18.01
CA ALA A 266 6.48 15.72 17.48
C ALA A 266 7.20 16.96 16.94
N PHE A 267 8.25 17.40 17.63
CA PHE A 267 9.09 18.50 17.19
C PHE A 267 9.88 18.18 15.91
N LEU A 268 10.53 17.01 15.85
CA LEU A 268 11.31 16.60 14.68
C LEU A 268 10.42 16.42 13.43
N GLY A 269 9.24 15.83 13.61
CA GLY A 269 8.27 15.72 12.51
C GLY A 269 7.74 17.08 12.05
N PHE A 270 7.58 18.05 12.96
CA PHE A 270 7.29 19.44 12.60
C PHE A 270 8.44 20.09 11.81
N CYS A 271 9.68 19.96 12.26
CA CYS A 271 10.85 20.52 11.59
C CYS A 271 11.00 19.98 10.16
N ILE A 272 10.82 18.68 9.97
CA ILE A 272 10.87 18.04 8.65
C ILE A 272 9.76 18.57 7.72
N LYS A 273 8.54 18.66 8.23
CA LYS A 273 7.39 19.21 7.48
C LYS A 273 7.58 20.69 7.10
N LYS A 274 8.31 21.46 7.89
CA LYS A 274 8.59 22.88 7.67
C LYS A 274 9.91 23.15 6.93
N GLY A 275 10.72 22.12 6.68
CA GLY A 275 11.99 22.28 5.98
C GLY A 275 13.04 22.99 6.82
N VAL A 276 13.06 22.73 8.13
CA VAL A 276 14.09 23.22 9.04
C VAL A 276 15.33 22.34 8.90
N SER A 277 16.51 22.93 8.71
CA SER A 277 17.73 22.16 8.49
C SER A 277 18.10 21.24 9.67
N TYR A 278 18.84 20.18 9.34
CA TYR A 278 19.36 19.21 10.31
C TYR A 278 20.16 19.91 11.41
N GLU A 279 21.03 20.85 11.03
CA GLU A 279 21.90 21.58 11.94
C GLU A 279 21.07 22.38 12.96
N SER A 280 19.99 23.03 12.51
CA SER A 280 19.12 23.78 13.41
C SER A 280 18.33 22.88 14.35
N ALA A 281 17.81 21.75 13.86
CA ALA A 281 17.13 20.79 14.72
C ALA A 281 18.08 20.18 15.77
N MET A 282 19.31 19.85 15.36
CA MET A 282 20.35 19.32 16.22
C MET A 282 20.73 20.32 17.32
N GLN A 283 21.03 21.57 16.94
CA GLN A 283 21.36 22.65 17.89
C GLN A 283 20.24 22.91 18.90
N ILE A 284 18.98 22.88 18.46
CA ILE A 284 17.83 23.08 19.35
C ILE A 284 17.73 21.93 20.36
N ILE A 285 17.79 20.67 19.92
CA ILE A 285 17.65 19.52 20.82
C ILE A 285 18.83 19.41 21.77
N GLU A 286 20.04 19.64 21.28
CA GLU A 286 21.22 19.71 22.13
C GLU A 286 21.05 20.77 23.22
N ARG A 287 20.62 21.98 22.86
CA ARG A 287 20.46 23.07 23.81
C ARG A 287 19.35 22.81 24.82
N VAL A 288 18.25 22.18 24.41
CA VAL A 288 17.18 21.77 25.33
C VAL A 288 17.71 20.77 26.35
N CYS A 289 18.40 19.72 25.89
CA CYS A 289 18.99 18.70 26.76
C CYS A 289 19.96 19.31 27.78
N ASP A 290 20.81 20.26 27.36
CA ASP A 290 21.74 20.95 28.24
C ASP A 290 21.04 21.79 29.31
N LEU A 291 19.97 22.52 28.92
CA LEU A 291 19.22 23.37 29.85
C LEU A 291 18.36 22.57 30.83
N THR A 292 17.95 21.36 30.45
CA THR A 292 17.12 20.48 31.29
C THR A 292 17.93 19.43 32.03
N ASN A 293 19.26 19.39 31.84
CA ASN A 293 20.15 18.32 32.29
C ASN A 293 19.63 16.91 31.93
N ASP A 294 19.24 16.72 30.67
CA ASP A 294 18.67 15.45 30.20
C ASP A 294 19.72 14.33 30.21
N GLU A 295 19.51 13.32 31.05
CA GLU A 295 20.39 12.17 31.19
C GLU A 295 20.44 11.28 29.94
N GLU A 296 19.47 11.41 29.03
CA GLU A 296 19.38 10.67 27.77
C GLU A 296 19.90 11.47 26.57
N LYS A 297 20.59 12.61 26.77
CA LYS A 297 21.07 13.52 25.71
C LYS A 297 21.63 12.79 24.47
N THR A 298 22.51 11.81 24.67
CA THR A 298 23.12 11.05 23.55
C THR A 298 22.08 10.29 22.72
N ALA A 299 21.03 9.75 23.34
CA ALA A 299 19.95 9.07 22.63
C ALA A 299 19.04 10.07 21.89
N ARG A 300 18.82 11.26 22.47
CA ARG A 300 18.06 12.37 21.85
C ARG A 300 18.72 12.82 20.55
N LEU A 301 20.02 13.07 20.58
CA LEU A 301 20.78 13.48 19.38
C LEU A 301 20.76 12.41 18.29
N LYS A 302 20.90 11.13 18.66
CA LYS A 302 20.76 10.01 17.71
C LYS A 302 19.37 9.94 17.07
N LEU A 303 18.32 10.35 17.78
CA LEU A 303 16.97 10.42 17.23
C LEU A 303 16.86 11.50 16.15
N VAL A 304 17.54 12.64 16.33
CA VAL A 304 17.65 13.68 15.28
C VAL A 304 18.29 13.10 14.01
N ASP A 305 19.42 12.39 14.16
CA ASP A 305 20.11 11.72 13.04
C ASP A 305 19.18 10.75 12.32
N TYR A 306 18.51 9.89 13.08
CA TYR A 306 17.59 8.90 12.55
C TYR A 306 16.45 9.56 11.75
N HIS A 307 15.81 10.59 12.30
CA HIS A 307 14.68 11.27 11.65
C HIS A 307 15.09 11.98 10.36
N TYR A 308 16.25 12.62 10.32
CA TYR A 308 16.70 13.35 9.13
C TYR A 308 17.27 12.44 8.04
N ASN A 309 17.92 11.33 8.40
CA ASN A 309 18.42 10.35 7.44
C ASN A 309 17.29 9.49 6.84
N ASN A 310 16.26 9.18 7.63
CA ASN A 310 15.13 8.34 7.24
C ASN A 310 13.85 9.15 6.90
N ARG A 311 13.96 10.47 6.72
CA ARG A 311 12.79 11.36 6.51
C ARG A 311 11.88 11.00 5.33
N ARG A 312 12.41 10.29 4.33
CA ARG A 312 11.63 9.80 3.17
C ARG A 312 10.80 8.56 3.51
N SER A 313 11.32 7.66 4.34
CA SER A 313 10.64 6.43 4.77
C SER A 313 9.67 6.68 5.92
N LEU A 314 9.96 7.63 6.81
CA LEU A 314 9.12 8.00 7.96
C LEU A 314 7.84 8.78 7.58
N GLY A 315 7.62 9.03 6.28
CA GLY A 315 6.85 10.20 5.82
C GLY A 315 5.38 10.28 6.25
N ALA A 316 4.72 9.14 6.45
CA ALA A 316 3.33 9.08 6.94
C ALA A 316 3.22 9.14 8.47
N GLU A 317 4.29 8.81 9.20
CA GLU A 317 4.33 8.67 10.67
C GLU A 317 4.87 9.92 11.38
N LEU A 318 5.37 10.92 10.64
CA LEU A 318 5.91 12.13 11.26
C LEU A 318 4.82 12.91 12.01
N ALA A 319 4.92 12.90 13.33
CA ALA A 319 4.12 13.72 14.23
C ALA A 319 4.24 15.21 13.86
N GLY A 320 3.14 15.95 13.95
CA GLY A 320 3.06 17.35 13.50
C GLY A 320 2.59 18.31 14.60
N VAL A 321 2.13 19.50 14.21
CA VAL A 321 1.63 20.52 15.15
C VAL A 321 0.48 20.00 16.03
N SER A 322 -0.37 19.09 15.52
CA SER A 322 -1.44 18.47 16.29
C SER A 322 -0.91 17.66 17.47
N TRP A 323 0.13 16.86 17.25
CA TRP A 323 0.79 16.07 18.29
C TRP A 323 1.50 16.94 19.33
N ILE A 324 2.13 18.05 18.90
CA ILE A 324 2.70 19.02 19.86
C ILE A 324 1.59 19.58 20.77
N ARG A 325 0.41 19.89 20.22
CA ARG A 325 -0.73 20.39 21.01
C ARG A 325 -1.30 19.34 21.96
N GLU A 326 -1.34 18.08 21.56
CA GLU A 326 -1.79 16.96 22.40
C GLU A 326 -0.83 16.72 23.55
N VAL A 327 0.48 16.63 23.29
CA VAL A 327 1.51 16.46 24.32
C VAL A 327 1.49 17.63 25.32
N VAL A 328 1.29 18.86 24.84
CA VAL A 328 1.15 20.03 25.73
C VAL A 328 -0.11 19.92 26.58
N LYS A 329 -1.27 19.52 26.01
CA LYS A 329 -2.52 19.35 26.77
C LYS A 329 -2.42 18.25 27.83
N GLU A 330 -1.82 17.11 27.50
CA GLU A 330 -1.57 16.01 28.43
C GLU A 330 -0.69 16.48 29.59
N ALA A 331 0.39 17.22 29.29
CA ALA A 331 1.28 17.79 30.30
C ALA A 331 0.64 18.89 31.20
N TYR A 332 -0.55 19.38 30.86
CA TYR A 332 -1.35 20.32 31.65
C TYR A 332 -2.51 19.68 32.42
N SER A 333 -2.85 18.42 32.12
CA SER A 333 -3.97 17.68 32.72
C SER A 333 -3.55 16.80 33.90
N GLU A 334 -2.23 16.74 34.16
CA GLU A 334 -1.56 16.25 35.38
C GLU A 334 -0.86 17.44 36.07
#